data_AF-A0A378G097-F1
#
_entry.id   AF-A0A378G097-F1
#
_cell.length_a   1.000
_cell.length_b   1.000
_cell.length_c   1.000
_cell.angle_alpha   90.00
_cell.angle_beta   90.00
_cell.angle_gamma   90.00
#
_symmetry.space_group_name_H-M   'P 1'
#
loop_
_entity.id
_entity.type
_entity.pdbx_description
1 polymer ?
#
loop_
_entity_poly.entity_id
_entity_poly.type
_entity_poly.pdbx_seq_one_letter_code
_entity_poly.pdbx_strand_id
1 'polypeptide(L)'
;MADLANGYTKIANEIQKLKPRLRMSGREWQCLEAVIWLTYGWNKKQDRVTNTVIAELTDLGESHISDTIKSLAERKIIFAHKQGVMKNCRYKY
;
A
#
# COMPACT_ATOMS: atom_id res chain seq x y z
N MET A 1 0.24 5.64 23.92
CA MET A 1 -1.11 5.08 24.18
C MET A 1 -1.97 5.43 22.98
N ALA A 2 -2.67 4.48 22.38
CA ALA A 2 -3.56 4.74 21.25
C ALA A 2 -4.95 5.10 21.78
N ASP A 3 -5.36 6.35 21.59
CA ASP A 3 -6.70 6.82 21.93
C ASP A 3 -7.73 6.29 20.92
N LEU A 4 -8.74 5.55 21.41
CA LEU A 4 -9.85 5.06 20.57
C LEU A 4 -10.75 6.19 20.03
N ALA A 5 -10.58 7.41 20.55
CA ALA A 5 -11.29 8.59 20.07
C ALA A 5 -10.88 9.01 18.65
N ASN A 6 -9.69 8.59 18.18
CA ASN A 6 -9.16 9.00 16.87
C ASN A 6 -9.65 8.11 15.70
N GLY A 7 -10.74 7.38 15.90
CA GLY A 7 -11.34 6.49 14.91
C GLY A 7 -10.63 5.14 14.80
N TYR A 8 -11.25 4.22 14.07
CA TYR A 8 -10.73 2.87 13.82
C TYR A 8 -10.83 2.53 12.34
N THR A 9 -9.80 1.88 11.81
CA THR A 9 -9.80 1.37 10.44
C THR A 9 -10.67 0.13 10.38
N LYS A 10 -11.81 0.21 9.68
CA LYS A 10 -12.66 -0.96 9.40
C LYS A 10 -11.98 -1.84 8.35
N ILE A 11 -11.36 -2.93 8.81
CA ILE A 11 -10.75 -3.93 7.94
C ILE A 11 -11.67 -5.15 7.86
N ALA A 12 -11.82 -5.72 6.67
CA ALA A 12 -12.57 -6.96 6.49
C ALA A 12 -11.94 -8.10 7.31
N ASN A 13 -12.75 -8.83 8.09
CA ASN A 13 -12.29 -9.92 8.95
C ASN A 13 -11.52 -11.01 8.19
N GLU A 14 -11.83 -11.22 6.91
CA GLU A 14 -11.11 -12.18 6.07
C GLU A 14 -9.64 -11.80 5.88
N ILE A 15 -9.35 -10.51 5.67
CA ILE A 15 -7.98 -10.00 5.53
C ILE A 15 -7.23 -10.18 6.85
N GLN A 16 -7.89 -9.88 7.98
CA GLN A 16 -7.28 -10.09 9.31
C GLN A 16 -6.98 -11.56 9.61
N LYS A 17 -7.80 -12.49 9.13
CA LYS A 17 -7.55 -13.94 9.29
C LYS A 17 -6.39 -14.43 8.41
N LEU A 18 -6.16 -13.80 7.25
CA LEU A 18 -5.07 -14.16 6.33
C LEU A 18 -3.72 -13.55 6.75
N LYS A 19 -3.74 -12.37 7.38
CA LYS A 19 -2.55 -11.64 7.85
C LYS A 19 -1.55 -12.52 8.65
N PRO A 20 -1.96 -13.28 9.68
CA PRO A 20 -1.04 -14.11 10.47
C PRO A 20 -0.39 -15.26 9.70
N ARG A 21 -0.99 -15.68 8.56
CA ARG A 21 -0.49 -16.80 7.75
C ARG A 21 0.59 -16.34 6.76
N LEU A 22 0.73 -15.03 6.54
CA LEU A 22 1.75 -14.47 5.67
C LEU A 22 3.10 -14.41 6.39
N ARG A 23 4.10 -15.13 5.88
CA ARG A 23 5.50 -14.93 6.30
C ARG A 23 6.11 -13.83 5.44
N MET A 24 6.31 -12.66 6.03
CA MET A 24 6.90 -11.49 5.37
C MET A 24 8.06 -10.93 6.19
N SER A 25 8.97 -10.23 5.52
CA SER A 25 9.99 -9.43 6.21
C SER A 25 9.35 -8.24 6.93
N GLY A 26 9.96 -7.74 8.01
CA GLY A 26 9.43 -6.61 8.78
C GLY A 26 9.16 -5.36 7.93
N ARG A 27 9.98 -5.11 6.90
CA ARG A 27 9.80 -3.99 5.97
C ARG A 27 8.58 -4.16 5.06
N GLU A 28 8.36 -5.39 4.59
CA GLU A 28 7.19 -5.75 3.79
C GLU A 28 5.92 -5.59 4.62
N TRP A 29 5.97 -5.92 5.91
CA TRP A 29 4.87 -5.71 6.84
C TRP A 29 4.53 -4.23 7.04
N GLN A 30 5.54 -3.38 7.25
CA GLN A 30 5.33 -1.92 7.38
C GLN A 30 4.70 -1.33 6.11
N CYS A 31 5.18 -1.72 4.94
CA CYS A 31 4.59 -1.28 3.66
C CYS A 31 3.15 -1.77 3.50
N LEU A 32 2.85 -3.02 3.86
CA LEU A 32 1.50 -3.56 3.77
C LEU A 32 0.53 -2.81 4.70
N GLU A 33 0.93 -2.57 5.96
CA GLU A 33 0.10 -1.82 6.90
C GLU A 33 -0.17 -0.39 6.44
N ALA A 34 0.84 0.29 5.87
CA ALA A 34 0.66 1.63 5.28
C ALA A 34 -0.37 1.61 4.14
N VAL A 35 -0.30 0.63 3.23
CA VAL A 35 -1.28 0.48 2.14
C VAL A 35 -2.68 0.18 2.67
N ILE A 36 -2.80 -0.67 3.70
CA ILE A 36 -4.08 -0.99 4.33
C ILE A 36 -4.70 0.25 4.99
N TRP A 37 -3.89 1.06 5.66
CA TRP A 37 -4.35 2.30 6.27
C TRP A 37 -4.85 3.30 5.23
N LEU A 38 -4.12 3.48 4.13
CA LEU A 38 -4.51 4.38 3.03
C LEU A 38 -5.75 3.90 2.26
N THR A 39 -5.98 2.59 2.15
CA THR A 39 -7.13 2.03 1.43
C THR A 39 -8.37 1.92 2.31
N TYR A 40 -8.27 1.18 3.42
CA TYR A 40 -9.40 0.89 4.29
C TYR A 40 -9.68 2.01 5.30
N GLY A 41 -8.69 2.86 5.63
CA GLY A 41 -8.91 4.04 6.48
C GLY A 41 -9.91 5.02 5.87
N TRP A 42 -9.99 5.05 4.53
CA TRP A 42 -10.90 5.89 3.76
C TRP A 42 -12.09 5.12 3.18
N ASN A 43 -12.26 3.86 3.57
CA ASN A 43 -13.32 2.96 3.10
C ASN A 43 -13.38 2.82 1.56
N LYS A 44 -12.22 2.87 0.88
CA LYS A 44 -12.12 2.69 -0.57
C LYS A 44 -11.69 1.27 -0.92
N LYS A 45 -12.19 0.73 -2.04
CA LYS A 45 -11.79 -0.61 -2.54
C LYS A 45 -10.38 -0.63 -3.13
N GLN A 46 -9.96 0.49 -3.72
CA GLN A 46 -8.64 0.70 -4.30
C GLN A 46 -8.30 2.18 -4.09
N ASP A 47 -7.05 2.48 -3.82
CA ASP A 47 -6.58 3.85 -3.68
C ASP A 47 -5.30 4.06 -4.49
N ARG A 48 -5.12 5.29 -5.01
CA ARG A 48 -3.92 5.67 -5.75
C ARG A 48 -2.87 6.14 -4.76
N VAL A 49 -1.91 5.26 -4.48
CA VAL A 49 -0.82 5.57 -3.56
C VAL A 49 0.45 5.91 -4.33
N THR A 50 1.14 6.98 -3.92
CA THR A 50 2.47 7.34 -4.42
C THR A 50 3.55 6.83 -3.47
N ASN A 51 4.72 6.49 -4.02
CA ASN A 51 5.86 6.00 -3.23
C ASN A 51 6.29 7.00 -2.14
N THR A 52 6.16 8.30 -2.40
CA THR A 52 6.46 9.37 -1.45
C THR A 52 5.60 9.32 -0.19
N VAL A 53 4.30 9.07 -0.34
CA VAL A 53 3.37 8.97 0.81
C VAL A 53 3.68 7.73 1.65
N ILE A 54 4.06 6.63 1.01
CA ILE A 54 4.49 5.42 1.73
C ILE A 54 5.81 5.68 2.45
N ALA A 55 6.75 6.41 1.82
CA ALA A 55 8.03 6.77 2.42
C ALA A 55 7.83 7.62 3.67
N GLU A 56 6.97 8.64 3.61
CA GLU A 56 6.63 9.48 4.77
C GLU A 56 5.96 8.69 5.90
N LEU A 57 5.12 7.70 5.58
CA LEU A 57 4.42 6.89 6.59
C LEU A 57 5.28 5.80 7.22
N THR A 58 6.22 5.24 6.46
CA THR A 58 7.05 4.10 6.90
C THR A 58 8.45 4.51 7.33
N ASP A 59 8.84 5.76 7.09
CA ASP A 59 10.20 6.29 7.26
C ASP A 59 11.25 5.46 6.49
N LEU A 60 10.84 4.81 5.40
CA LEU A 60 11.69 3.99 4.53
C LEU A 60 12.06 4.78 3.26
N GLY A 61 13.30 4.59 2.80
CA GLY A 61 13.74 5.17 1.53
C GLY A 61 12.95 4.63 0.32
N GLU A 62 12.72 5.49 -0.66
CA GLU A 62 11.90 5.19 -1.86
C GLU A 62 12.40 3.95 -2.65
N SER A 63 13.71 3.71 -2.66
CA SER A 63 14.33 2.54 -3.28
C SER A 63 13.84 1.24 -2.63
N HIS A 64 13.83 1.19 -1.30
CA HIS A 64 13.37 0.01 -0.56
C HIS A 64 11.87 -0.23 -0.75
N ILE A 65 11.07 0.83 -0.84
CA ILE A 65 9.63 0.71 -1.10
C ILE A 65 9.39 0.13 -2.48
N SER A 66 10.13 0.60 -3.49
CA SER A 66 9.99 0.12 -4.86
C SER A 66 10.30 -1.38 -4.98
N ASP A 67 11.34 -1.87 -4.30
CA ASP A 67 11.65 -3.31 -4.29
C ASP A 67 10.68 -4.13 -3.44
N THR A 68 10.21 -3.57 -2.33
CA THR A 68 9.19 -4.19 -1.48
C THR A 68 7.86 -4.36 -2.22
N ILE A 69 7.42 -3.34 -2.97
CA ILE A 69 6.21 -3.41 -3.80
C ILE A 69 6.36 -4.49 -4.89
N LYS A 70 7.53 -4.62 -5.52
CA LYS A 70 7.79 -5.69 -6.50
C LYS A 70 7.67 -7.08 -5.85
N SER A 71 8.33 -7.31 -4.72
CA SER A 71 8.25 -8.58 -3.97
C SER A 71 6.80 -8.92 -3.60
N LEU A 72 6.05 -7.94 -3.09
CA LEU A 72 4.64 -8.10 -2.72
C LEU A 72 3.73 -8.39 -3.93
N ALA A 73 4.02 -7.78 -5.08
CA ALA A 73 3.31 -8.02 -6.33
C ALA A 73 3.61 -9.40 -6.92
N GLU A 74 4.87 -9.85 -6.89
CA GLU A 74 5.28 -11.20 -7.31
C GLU A 74 4.57 -12.28 -6.48
N ARG A 75 4.41 -12.02 -5.17
CA ARG A 75 3.69 -12.90 -4.24
C ARG A 75 2.16 -12.79 -4.34
N LYS A 76 1.64 -11.93 -5.23
CA LYS A 76 0.20 -11.68 -5.44
C LYS A 76 -0.54 -11.21 -4.18
N ILE A 77 0.17 -10.56 -3.26
CA ILE A 77 -0.40 -10.03 -2.01
C ILE A 77 -1.04 -8.66 -2.28
N ILE A 78 -0.41 -7.85 -3.14
CA ILE A 78 -0.89 -6.54 -3.55
C ILE A 78 -1.08 -6.51 -5.06
N PHE A 79 -2.23 -6.02 -5.50
CA PHE A 79 -2.50 -5.75 -6.91
C PHE A 79 -2.14 -4.29 -7.23
N ALA A 80 -0.89 -4.07 -7.66
CA ALA A 80 -0.45 -2.76 -8.11
C ALA A 80 -0.84 -2.55 -9.58
N HIS A 81 -1.96 -1.85 -9.83
CA HIS A 81 -2.25 -1.31 -11.15
C HIS A 81 -1.38 -0.07 -11.38
N LYS A 82 -0.33 -0.19 -12.20
CA LYS A 82 0.37 0.98 -12.73
C LYS A 82 -0.60 1.77 -13.62
N GLN A 83 -1.23 2.81 -13.06
CA GLN A 83 -1.82 3.85 -13.90
C GLN A 83 -0.66 4.51 -14.64
N GLY A 84 -0.59 4.26 -15.95
CA GLY A 84 0.42 4.82 -16.82
C GLY A 84 0.47 6.33 -16.65
N VAL A 85 1.66 6.84 -16.36
CA VAL A 85 2.01 8.24 -16.54
C VAL A 85 1.50 8.70 -17.90
N MET A 86 0.80 9.83 -17.88
CA MET A 86 0.25 10.55 -19.01
C MET A 86 1.23 10.56 -20.19
N LYS A 87 0.95 9.75 -21.22
CA LYS A 87 1.60 9.97 -22.51
C LYS A 87 0.97 11.23 -23.08
N ASN A 88 1.67 12.36 -23.01
CA ASN A 88 1.42 13.49 -23.89
C ASN A 88 1.65 13.02 -25.33
N CYS A 89 0.63 12.42 -25.94
CA CYS A 89 0.55 12.27 -27.39
C CYS A 89 0.25 13.64 -27.97
N ARG A 90 1.31 14.43 -28.19
CA ARG A 90 1.27 15.52 -29.17
C ARG A 90 1.02 14.88 -30.53
N TYR A 91 -0.16 15.10 -31.10
CA TYR A 91 -0.33 14.97 -32.54
C TYR A 91 0.21 16.26 -33.17
N LYS A 92 1.35 16.13 -33.83
CA LYS A 92 1.78 17.03 -34.90
C LYS A 92 1.08 16.58 -36.18
N TYR A 93 0.78 17.58 -37.02
CA TYR A 93 0.17 17.59 -38.35
C TYR A 93 -1.35 17.51 -38.36
#